data_AF-A0A7K6WUK2-F1
#
_entry.id   AF-A0A7K6WUK2-F1
#
_cell.length_a   1.000
_cell.length_b   1.000
_cell.length_c   1.000
_cell.angle_alpha   90.00
_cell.angle_beta   90.00
_cell.angle_gamma   90.00
#
_symmetry.space_group_name_H-M   'P 1'
#
loop_
_entity.id
_entity.type
_entity.pdbx_description
1 polymer ?
#
loop_
_entity_poly.entity_id
_entity_poly.type
_entity_poly.pdbx_seq_one_letter_code
_entity_poly.pdbx_strand_id
1 'polypeptide(L)'
;VKFKKLLVPGKIQHILCTGNLCTKESYDYLRSLAADVHVVRGDSEVILNYPEEEVVTVGQFRIGLIHGHQVIPWGDVASLALLQRQLDVDILISGHTHKFEAFEHENKFYINPGSATGAYSALEKNIIPSFVLMDVQASTVVAYVYQLIEDDVKVERIEFKKP
;
A
#
# COMPACT_ATOMS: atom_id res chain seq x y z
N VAL A 1 -15.59 4.25 10.20
CA VAL A 1 -16.89 3.85 9.57
C VAL A 1 -17.01 4.31 8.11
N LYS A 2 -16.51 5.50 7.72
CA LYS A 2 -16.65 6.01 6.34
C LYS A 2 -15.94 5.15 5.27
N PHE A 3 -14.71 4.67 5.51
CA PHE A 3 -14.01 3.80 4.55
C PHE A 3 -14.71 2.46 4.27
N LYS A 4 -15.31 1.84 5.29
CA LYS A 4 -16.08 0.59 5.11
C LYS A 4 -17.29 0.74 4.17
N LYS A 5 -17.82 1.96 3.99
CA LYS A 5 -18.90 2.23 3.02
C LYS A 5 -18.40 2.31 1.57
N LEU A 6 -17.11 2.60 1.38
CA LEU A 6 -16.49 2.70 0.06
C LEU A 6 -15.93 1.34 -0.40
N LEU A 7 -15.37 0.58 0.54
CA LEU A 7 -14.84 -0.75 0.33
C LEU A 7 -15.98 -1.77 0.38
N VAL A 8 -16.59 -2.03 -0.78
CA VAL A 8 -17.67 -3.01 -0.96
C VAL A 8 -17.21 -4.18 -1.83
N PRO A 9 -17.66 -5.41 -1.55
CA PRO A 9 -17.32 -6.58 -2.36
C PRO A 9 -17.73 -6.43 -3.82
N GLY A 10 -17.01 -7.10 -4.73
CA GLY A 10 -17.32 -7.16 -6.16
C GLY A 10 -16.84 -5.97 -6.99
N LYS A 11 -16.15 -5.00 -6.37
CA LYS A 11 -15.49 -3.88 -7.08
C LYS A 11 -13.97 -3.98 -7.15
N ILE A 12 -13.37 -4.74 -6.23
CA ILE A 12 -11.92 -4.85 -6.07
C ILE A 12 -11.49 -6.23 -6.54
N GLN A 13 -10.48 -6.28 -7.43
CA GLN A 13 -9.95 -7.52 -7.99
C GLN A 13 -8.81 -8.07 -7.12
N HIS A 14 -7.86 -7.21 -6.78
CA HIS A 14 -6.67 -7.52 -5.99
C HIS A 14 -6.56 -6.59 -4.78
N ILE A 15 -6.14 -7.13 -3.63
CA ILE A 15 -5.77 -6.35 -2.45
C ILE A 15 -4.29 -6.60 -2.16
N LEU A 16 -3.52 -5.51 -2.10
CA LEU A 16 -2.11 -5.51 -1.71
C LEU A 16 -1.99 -4.85 -0.34
N CYS A 17 -1.70 -5.63 0.69
CA CYS A 17 -1.63 -5.18 2.07
C CYS A 17 -0.18 -5.17 2.56
N THR A 18 0.28 -4.01 3.03
CA THR A 18 1.64 -3.83 3.55
C THR A 18 1.88 -4.51 4.90
N GLY A 19 0.90 -5.21 5.48
CA GLY A 19 1.02 -5.92 6.76
C GLY A 19 0.46 -5.15 7.96
N ASN A 20 0.83 -5.61 9.16
CA ASN A 20 0.34 -5.08 10.45
C ASN A 20 -1.21 -5.13 10.58
N LEU A 21 -1.82 -6.21 10.08
CA LEU A 21 -3.21 -6.57 10.34
C LEU A 21 -3.41 -7.04 11.78
N CYS A 22 -2.39 -7.71 12.34
CA CYS A 22 -2.26 -8.19 13.72
C CYS A 22 -3.31 -9.21 14.20
N THR A 23 -4.40 -9.41 13.45
CA THR A 23 -5.51 -10.29 13.82
C THR A 23 -6.07 -11.00 12.60
N LYS A 24 -6.62 -12.20 12.83
CA LYS A 24 -7.32 -12.96 11.80
C LYS A 24 -8.57 -12.23 11.29
N GLU A 25 -9.26 -11.49 12.16
CA GLU A 25 -10.47 -10.73 11.82
C GLU A 25 -10.22 -9.68 10.73
N SER A 26 -9.08 -8.97 10.81
CA SER A 26 -8.65 -8.03 9.78
C SER A 26 -8.38 -8.73 8.44
N TYR A 27 -7.74 -9.91 8.46
CA TYR A 27 -7.51 -10.70 7.26
C TYR A 27 -8.81 -11.22 6.63
N ASP A 28 -9.70 -11.78 7.46
CA ASP A 28 -11.01 -12.29 7.02
C ASP A 28 -11.87 -11.15 6.44
N TYR A 29 -11.76 -9.93 6.99
CA TYR A 29 -12.37 -8.74 6.40
C TYR A 29 -11.83 -8.43 5.00
N LEU A 30 -10.51 -8.43 4.78
CA LEU A 30 -9.95 -8.20 3.43
C LEU A 30 -10.39 -9.28 2.44
N ARG A 31 -10.44 -10.55 2.86
CA ARG A 31 -10.95 -11.67 2.06
C ARG A 31 -12.42 -11.55 1.70
N SER A 32 -13.21 -10.84 2.50
CA SER A 32 -14.61 -10.55 2.15
C SER A 32 -14.74 -9.51 1.02
N LEU A 33 -13.71 -8.67 0.81
CA LEU A 33 -13.72 -7.60 -0.18
C LEU A 33 -13.22 -8.04 -1.56
N ALA A 34 -12.19 -8.89 -1.59
CA ALA A 34 -11.61 -9.43 -2.83
C ALA A 34 -11.17 -10.88 -2.64
N ALA A 35 -11.25 -11.66 -3.72
CA ALA A 35 -10.79 -13.04 -3.70
C ALA A 35 -9.26 -13.15 -3.62
N ASP A 36 -8.55 -12.23 -4.29
CA ASP A 36 -7.09 -12.20 -4.39
C ASP A 36 -6.51 -11.17 -3.40
N VAL A 37 -5.88 -11.68 -2.33
CA VAL A 37 -5.40 -10.88 -1.20
C VAL A 37 -3.97 -11.26 -0.91
N HIS A 38 -3.07 -10.30 -1.11
CA HIS A 38 -1.64 -10.39 -0.87
C HIS A 38 -1.31 -9.61 0.40
N VAL A 39 -0.61 -10.25 1.33
CA VAL A 39 -0.23 -9.66 2.61
C VAL A 39 1.23 -9.97 2.86
N VAL A 40 2.03 -8.94 3.08
CA VAL A 40 3.41 -9.08 3.54
C VAL A 40 3.48 -8.88 5.05
N ARG A 41 4.53 -9.42 5.66
CA ARG A 41 4.69 -9.46 7.11
C ARG A 41 5.07 -8.09 7.66
N GLY A 42 4.24 -7.59 8.58
CA GLY A 42 4.57 -6.44 9.41
C GLY A 42 5.46 -6.80 10.61
N ASP A 43 6.09 -5.78 11.19
CA ASP A 43 6.95 -5.93 12.37
C ASP A 43 6.19 -6.41 13.62
N SER A 44 4.89 -6.12 13.70
CA SER A 44 4.02 -6.52 14.81
C SER A 44 3.43 -7.93 14.62
N GLU A 45 3.68 -8.60 13.49
CA GLU A 45 3.07 -9.87 13.08
C GLU A 45 4.02 -11.06 13.28
N VAL A 46 4.41 -11.29 14.53
CA VAL A 46 5.44 -12.29 14.87
C VAL A 46 4.99 -13.73 14.61
N ILE A 47 3.68 -14.02 14.70
CA ILE A 47 3.12 -15.38 14.74
C ILE A 47 2.53 -15.85 13.39
N LEU A 48 2.44 -14.96 12.39
CA LEU A 48 1.80 -15.24 11.10
C LEU A 48 2.84 -15.58 10.02
N ASN A 49 2.56 -16.61 9.21
CA ASN A 49 3.42 -17.04 8.10
C ASN A 49 3.19 -16.20 6.83
N TYR A 50 3.28 -14.88 6.94
CA TYR A 50 3.27 -14.00 5.76
C TYR A 50 4.68 -13.86 5.19
N PRO A 51 4.85 -13.74 3.86
CA PRO A 51 6.14 -13.45 3.26
C PRO A 51 6.65 -12.05 3.67
N GLU A 52 7.96 -11.86 3.74
CA GLU A 52 8.56 -10.54 4.04
C GLU A 52 8.35 -9.54 2.90
N GLU A 53 8.42 -10.02 1.67
CA GLU A 53 8.21 -9.27 0.44
C GLU A 53 7.49 -10.14 -0.60
N GLU A 54 6.73 -9.51 -1.49
CA GLU A 54 6.02 -10.20 -2.56
C GLU A 54 6.05 -9.37 -3.85
N VAL A 55 6.14 -10.04 -5.00
CA VAL A 55 6.02 -9.39 -6.31
C VAL A 55 4.81 -9.96 -7.02
N VAL A 56 3.88 -9.08 -7.37
CA VAL A 56 2.63 -9.40 -8.06
C VAL A 56 2.59 -8.68 -9.41
N THR A 57 2.12 -9.36 -10.45
CA THR A 57 1.93 -8.74 -11.77
C THR A 57 0.46 -8.43 -11.97
N VAL A 58 0.13 -7.15 -12.19
CA VAL A 58 -1.24 -6.69 -12.51
C VAL A 58 -1.18 -5.91 -13.81
N GLY A 59 -1.84 -6.43 -14.85
CA GLY A 59 -1.73 -5.86 -16.19
C GLY A 59 -0.28 -5.87 -16.71
N GLN A 60 0.23 -4.71 -17.13
CA GLN A 60 1.62 -4.57 -17.60
C GLN A 60 2.60 -4.15 -16.49
N PHE A 61 2.14 -4.04 -15.24
CA PHE A 61 2.95 -3.57 -14.13
C PHE A 61 3.37 -4.73 -13.24
N ARG A 62 4.68 -4.79 -12.94
CA ARG A 62 5.21 -5.58 -11.83
C ARG A 62 5.17 -4.71 -10.57
N ILE A 63 4.51 -5.20 -9.54
CA ILE A 63 4.28 -4.47 -8.29
C ILE A 63 5.00 -5.20 -7.17
N GLY A 64 5.98 -4.55 -6.55
CA GLY A 64 6.64 -5.03 -5.34
C GLY A 64 5.87 -4.57 -4.12
N LEU A 65 5.75 -5.45 -3.14
CA LEU A 65 5.07 -5.20 -1.87
C LEU A 65 6.01 -5.56 -0.72
N ILE A 66 6.18 -4.63 0.22
CA ILE A 66 6.97 -4.82 1.44
C ILE A 66 6.36 -4.00 2.59
N HIS A 67 6.52 -4.43 3.84
CA HIS A 67 6.07 -3.60 4.97
C HIS A 67 6.89 -2.31 5.11
N GLY A 68 8.21 -2.37 4.90
CA GLY A 68 9.09 -1.19 4.91
C GLY A 68 9.83 -0.95 6.23
N HIS A 69 9.59 -1.76 7.27
CA HIS A 69 10.38 -1.69 8.52
C HIS A 69 11.83 -2.17 8.28
N GLN A 70 12.03 -2.96 7.22
CA GLN A 70 13.29 -3.50 6.76
C GLN A 70 14.14 -2.47 5.97
N VAL A 71 13.53 -1.38 5.49
CA VAL A 71 14.20 -0.37 4.66
C VAL A 71 14.85 0.66 5.57
N ILE A 72 16.18 0.68 5.64
CA ILE A 72 16.95 1.55 6.54
C ILE A 72 17.80 2.53 5.72
N PRO A 73 17.66 3.86 5.89
CA PRO A 73 16.73 4.54 6.81
C PRO A 73 15.25 4.43 6.38
N TRP A 74 14.33 4.47 7.36
CA TRP A 74 12.90 4.32 7.10
C TRP A 74 12.37 5.43 6.18
N GLY A 75 11.75 5.04 5.07
CA GLY A 75 11.20 5.96 4.06
C GLY A 75 12.25 6.65 3.20
N ASP A 76 13.53 6.28 3.30
CA ASP A 76 14.58 6.87 2.47
C ASP A 76 14.42 6.47 0.98
N VAL A 77 14.38 7.47 0.11
CA VAL A 77 14.13 7.29 -1.33
C VAL A 77 15.23 6.47 -1.99
N ALA A 78 16.50 6.66 -1.61
CA ALA A 78 17.60 5.91 -2.20
C ALA A 78 17.54 4.42 -1.80
N SER A 79 17.19 4.14 -0.55
CA SER A 79 17.00 2.78 -0.02
C SER A 79 15.82 2.07 -0.67
N LEU A 80 14.69 2.77 -0.84
CA LEU A 80 13.53 2.27 -1.59
C LEU A 80 13.88 2.01 -3.07
N ALA A 81 14.64 2.90 -3.70
CA ALA A 81 15.07 2.73 -5.09
C ALA A 81 16.04 1.55 -5.25
N LEU A 82 16.88 1.27 -4.26
CA LEU A 82 17.72 0.07 -4.27
C LEU A 82 16.86 -1.20 -4.23
N LEU A 83 15.86 -1.24 -3.35
CA LEU A 83 14.93 -2.36 -3.25
C LEU A 83 14.10 -2.53 -4.53
N GLN A 84 13.60 -1.44 -5.12
CA GLN A 84 12.88 -1.46 -6.39
C GLN A 84 13.70 -2.14 -7.49
N ARG A 85 15.01 -1.81 -7.59
CA ARG A 85 15.92 -2.43 -8.56
C ARG A 85 16.19 -3.90 -8.26
N GLN A 86 16.33 -4.26 -6.98
CA GLN A 86 16.51 -5.66 -6.56
C GLN A 86 15.31 -6.53 -6.93
N LEU A 87 14.10 -6.03 -6.74
CA LEU A 87 12.85 -6.73 -7.07
C LEU A 87 12.48 -6.65 -8.56
N ASP A 88 13.12 -5.73 -9.30
CA ASP A 88 12.84 -5.44 -10.71
C ASP A 88 11.35 -5.15 -10.96
N VAL A 89 10.82 -4.16 -10.23
CA VAL A 89 9.39 -3.81 -10.24
C VAL A 89 9.14 -2.43 -10.86
N ASP A 90 7.96 -2.22 -11.43
CA ASP A 90 7.55 -0.91 -11.97
C ASP A 90 6.97 0.00 -10.89
N ILE A 91 6.28 -0.63 -9.92
CA ILE A 91 5.67 0.03 -8.78
C ILE A 91 6.20 -0.62 -7.51
N LEU A 92 6.71 0.15 -6.55
CA LEU A 92 7.07 -0.34 -5.22
C LEU A 92 6.08 0.19 -4.18
N ILE A 93 5.41 -0.71 -3.48
CA ILE A 93 4.50 -0.41 -2.39
C ILE A 93 5.19 -0.73 -1.06
N SER A 94 5.32 0.29 -0.21
CA SER A 94 5.90 0.17 1.13
C SER A 94 5.01 0.84 2.17
N GLY A 95 5.07 0.41 3.44
CA GLY A 95 4.28 0.95 4.54
C GLY A 95 5.17 1.54 5.65
N HIS A 96 4.93 1.08 6.88
CA HIS A 96 5.68 1.39 8.11
C HIS A 96 5.64 2.85 8.61
N THR A 97 5.80 3.85 7.74
CA THR A 97 5.85 5.27 8.16
C THR A 97 4.50 5.81 8.66
N HIS A 98 3.40 5.13 8.27
CA HIS A 98 2.00 5.55 8.47
C HIS A 98 1.64 6.87 7.78
N LYS A 99 2.48 7.34 6.87
CA LYS A 99 2.25 8.56 6.08
C LYS A 99 2.04 8.18 4.63
N PHE A 100 0.92 8.63 4.07
CA PHE A 100 0.67 8.47 2.65
C PHE A 100 1.73 9.21 1.82
N GLU A 101 2.30 8.53 0.84
CA GLU A 101 3.19 9.10 -0.17
C GLU A 101 2.92 8.42 -1.52
N ALA A 102 2.88 9.18 -2.60
CA ALA A 102 2.92 8.60 -3.94
C ALA A 102 3.68 9.52 -4.87
N PHE A 103 4.76 9.01 -5.44
CA PHE A 103 5.67 9.82 -6.26
C PHE A 103 6.38 8.98 -7.31
N GLU A 104 6.81 9.65 -8.37
CA GLU A 104 7.66 9.07 -9.39
C GLU A 104 9.13 9.39 -9.08
N HIS A 105 9.99 8.38 -9.17
CA HIS A 105 11.43 8.53 -9.04
C HIS A 105 12.13 7.59 -10.03
N GLU A 106 13.01 8.13 -10.87
CA GLU A 106 13.71 7.39 -11.92
C GLU A 106 12.79 6.56 -12.84
N ASN A 107 11.66 7.14 -13.28
CA ASN A 107 10.64 6.49 -14.11
C ASN A 107 9.98 5.27 -13.47
N LYS A 108 10.04 5.16 -12.14
CA LYS A 108 9.39 4.13 -11.32
C LYS A 108 8.45 4.79 -10.33
N PHE A 109 7.39 4.08 -9.95
CA PHE A 109 6.36 4.63 -9.09
C PHE A 109 6.45 4.05 -7.68
N TYR A 110 6.41 4.91 -6.68
CA TYR A 110 6.53 4.52 -5.28
C TYR A 110 5.24 4.92 -4.58
N ILE A 111 4.66 3.99 -3.83
CA ILE A 111 3.42 4.22 -3.10
C ILE A 111 3.59 3.78 -1.66
N ASN A 112 3.19 4.64 -0.74
CA ASN A 112 2.89 4.31 0.64
C ASN A 112 1.43 4.62 0.90
N PRO A 113 0.57 3.61 1.20
CA PRO A 113 -0.84 3.86 1.41
C PRO A 113 -1.15 4.58 2.72
N GLY A 114 -0.17 4.73 3.61
CA GLY A 114 -0.37 5.21 4.98
C GLY A 114 -1.02 4.14 5.86
N SER A 115 -1.63 4.58 6.97
CA SER A 115 -2.38 3.69 7.87
C SER A 115 -3.89 3.84 7.64
N ALA A 116 -4.58 2.78 7.22
CA ALA A 116 -6.03 2.80 6.99
C ALA A 116 -6.86 3.11 8.24
N THR A 117 -6.30 2.88 9.42
CA THR A 117 -6.94 3.15 10.71
C THR A 117 -6.43 4.43 11.37
N GLY A 118 -5.41 5.09 10.80
CA GLY A 118 -4.70 6.18 11.47
C GLY A 118 -3.97 5.73 12.74
N ALA A 119 -3.43 4.51 12.75
CA ALA A 119 -2.72 3.96 13.90
C ALA A 119 -1.49 4.81 14.24
N TYR A 120 -1.13 4.90 15.52
CA TYR A 120 0.05 5.62 16.00
C TYR A 120 1.34 5.14 15.31
N SER A 121 2.27 6.08 15.06
CA SER A 121 3.62 5.85 14.55
C SER A 121 4.60 6.68 15.37
N ALA A 122 5.80 6.15 15.61
CA ALA A 122 6.87 6.90 16.25
C ALA A 122 7.46 8.01 15.35
N LEU A 123 7.18 7.95 14.05
CA LEU A 123 7.77 8.83 13.03
C LEU A 123 6.91 10.05 12.70
N GLU A 124 5.59 9.93 12.86
CA GLU A 124 4.65 10.97 12.45
C GLU A 124 3.67 11.27 13.58
N LYS A 125 3.49 12.57 13.88
CA LYS A 125 2.62 13.00 14.99
C LYS A 125 1.15 13.07 14.58
N ASN A 126 0.90 13.49 13.34
CA ASN A 126 -0.44 13.75 12.84
C ASN A 126 -0.78 12.76 11.74
N ILE A 127 -1.28 11.60 12.15
CA ILE A 127 -1.55 10.49 11.23
C ILE A 127 -2.98 10.62 10.71
N ILE A 128 -3.10 10.76 9.40
CA ILE A 128 -4.37 10.84 8.70
C ILE A 128 -4.72 9.43 8.20
N PRO A 129 -5.86 8.85 8.61
CA PRO A 129 -6.31 7.56 8.09
C PRO A 129 -6.37 7.60 6.56
N SER A 130 -5.69 6.67 5.90
CA SER A 130 -5.54 6.68 4.45
C SER A 130 -5.42 5.30 3.83
N PHE A 131 -5.87 5.18 2.58
CA PHE A 131 -5.62 4.03 1.72
C PHE A 131 -5.57 4.45 0.26
N VAL A 132 -5.03 3.59 -0.60
CA VAL A 132 -4.91 3.85 -2.04
C VAL A 132 -5.70 2.81 -2.83
N LEU A 133 -6.41 3.26 -3.85
CA LEU A 133 -7.06 2.42 -4.86
C LEU A 133 -6.41 2.69 -6.21
N MET A 134 -5.89 1.65 -6.86
CA MET A 134 -5.26 1.78 -8.18
C MET A 134 -6.21 1.26 -9.26
N ASP A 135 -6.41 2.07 -10.29
CA ASP A 135 -7.01 1.65 -11.56
C ASP A 135 -5.88 1.43 -12.57
N VAL A 136 -5.67 0.18 -12.98
CA VAL A 136 -4.59 -0.24 -13.87
C VAL A 136 -5.16 -0.53 -15.24
N GLN A 137 -4.77 0.26 -16.24
CA GLN A 137 -5.22 0.11 -17.63
C GLN A 137 -4.04 0.19 -18.59
N ALA A 138 -3.78 -0.92 -19.31
CA ALA A 138 -2.65 -1.05 -20.22
C ALA A 138 -1.31 -0.66 -19.55
N SER A 139 -0.70 0.45 -19.98
CA SER A 139 0.55 0.99 -19.44
C SER A 139 0.37 2.21 -18.54
N THR A 140 -0.87 2.50 -18.11
CA THR A 140 -1.20 3.61 -17.20
C THR A 140 -1.80 3.08 -15.91
N VAL A 141 -1.41 3.67 -14.78
CA VAL A 141 -2.04 3.47 -13.48
C VAL A 141 -2.53 4.81 -12.94
N VAL A 142 -3.78 4.82 -12.47
CA VAL A 142 -4.35 5.96 -11.75
C VAL A 142 -4.52 5.56 -10.29
N ALA A 143 -3.75 6.19 -9.41
CA ALA A 143 -3.84 6.02 -7.97
C ALA A 143 -4.81 7.05 -7.37
N TYR A 144 -5.89 6.55 -6.78
CA TYR A 144 -6.85 7.32 -6.00
C TYR A 144 -6.52 7.19 -4.52
N VAL A 145 -6.23 8.31 -3.89
CA VAL A 145 -5.82 8.36 -2.48
C VAL A 145 -7.01 8.82 -1.67
N TYR A 146 -7.46 8.00 -0.73
CA TYR A 146 -8.57 8.32 0.15
C TYR A 146 -8.00 8.70 1.51
N GLN A 147 -8.29 9.91 1.98
CA GLN A 147 -7.85 10.42 3.28
C GLN A 147 -9.05 10.86 4.11
N LEU A 148 -9.03 10.57 5.41
CA LEU A 148 -10.08 11.01 6.34
C LEU A 148 -9.61 12.25 7.12
N ILE A 149 -10.07 13.43 6.72
CA ILE A 149 -9.69 14.72 7.31
C ILE A 149 -10.93 15.39 7.86
N GLU A 150 -10.93 15.73 9.16
CA GLU A 150 -12.07 16.38 9.84
C GLU A 150 -13.38 15.62 9.62
N ASP A 151 -13.32 14.30 9.79
CA ASP A 151 -14.37 13.34 9.46
C ASP A 151 -14.75 13.23 7.99
N ASP A 152 -14.28 14.07 7.06
CA ASP A 152 -14.62 13.96 5.64
C ASP A 152 -13.59 13.19 4.81
N VAL A 153 -14.11 12.45 3.83
CA VAL A 153 -13.26 11.68 2.93
C VAL A 153 -12.85 12.58 1.78
N LYS A 154 -11.57 12.94 1.73
CA LYS A 154 -10.95 13.62 0.60
C LYS A 154 -10.33 12.59 -0.33
N VAL A 155 -10.42 12.86 -1.63
CA VAL A 155 -9.88 11.99 -2.67
C VAL A 155 -8.92 12.79 -3.54
N GLU A 156 -7.69 12.30 -3.67
CA GLU A 156 -6.69 12.83 -4.59
C GLU A 156 -6.44 11.82 -5.72
N ARG A 157 -6.09 12.32 -6.90
CA ARG A 157 -5.84 11.51 -8.10
C ARG A 157 -4.43 11.75 -8.58
N ILE A 158 -3.63 10.68 -8.65
CA ILE A 158 -2.26 10.69 -9.17
C ILE A 158 -2.21 9.72 -10.34
N GLU A 159 -1.53 10.09 -11.41
CA GLU A 159 -1.41 9.27 -12.61
C GLU A 159 0.06 8.97 -12.88
N PHE A 160 0.36 7.71 -13.16
CA PHE A 160 1.67 7.25 -13.59
C PHE A 160 1.52 6.46 -14.88
N LYS A 161 2.43 6.70 -15.82
CA LYS A 161 2.48 5.98 -17.09
C LYS A 161 3.84 5.30 -17.21
N LYS A 162 3.82 4.00 -17.46
CA LYS A 162 5.04 3.23 -17.73
C LYS A 162 5.73 3.81 -18.97
N PRO A 163 7.03 4.12 -18.90
CA PRO A 163 7.79 4.71 -20.01
C PRO A 163 7.86 3.79 -21.23
#